data_AF-L8YF72-F1
#
_entry.id   AF-L8YF72-F1
#
_cell.length_a   1.000
_cell.length_b   1.000
_cell.length_c   1.000
_cell.angle_alpha   90.00
_cell.angle_beta   90.00
_cell.angle_gamma   90.00
#
_symmetry.space_group_name_H-M   'P 1'
#
loop_
_entity.id
_entity.type
_entity.pdbx_description
1 polymer ?
#
loop_
_entity_poly.entity_id
_entity_poly.type
_entity_poly.pdbx_seq_one_letter_code
_entity_poly.pdbx_strand_id
1 'polypeptide(L)'
;MNAYVTLTYYNETSNYTTIETCECGVYGLASPVANAMGVVGIPKNNNYQACEYDTEFTNTKKPWIALIERGNCTFSEKIQIAGRRNADAVVIYNAPETGNQTIQMANFGK
;
A
#
# COMPACT_ATOMS: atom_id res chain seq x y z
N MET A 1 -12.16 -10.91 -1.54
CA MET A 1 -11.48 -11.33 -2.78
C MET A 1 -10.00 -11.29 -2.53
N ASN A 2 -9.28 -12.38 -2.75
CA ASN A 2 -7.83 -12.40 -2.57
C ASN A 2 -7.15 -11.58 -3.66
N ALA A 3 -5.96 -11.07 -3.35
CA ALA A 3 -5.12 -10.32 -4.27
C ALA A 3 -3.76 -11.00 -4.39
N TYR A 4 -3.30 -11.15 -5.63
CA TYR A 4 -1.93 -11.52 -5.93
C TYR A 4 -1.06 -10.27 -5.91
N VAL A 5 0.05 -10.32 -5.19
CA VAL A 5 1.03 -9.24 -5.11
C VAL A 5 2.31 -9.73 -5.76
N THR A 6 2.84 -8.99 -6.73
CA THR A 6 4.15 -9.23 -7.34
C THR A 6 5.08 -8.08 -6.95
N LEU A 7 6.19 -8.42 -6.29
CA LEU A 7 7.23 -7.49 -5.88
C LEU A 7 8.44 -7.67 -6.80
N THR A 8 9.03 -6.57 -7.23
CA THR A 8 10.28 -6.56 -7.99
C THR A 8 11.22 -5.58 -7.32
N TYR A 9 12.37 -6.06 -6.88
CA TYR A 9 13.35 -5.25 -6.16
C TYR A 9 14.78 -5.66 -6.51
N TYR A 10 15.70 -4.71 -6.42
CA TYR A 10 17.12 -4.96 -6.55
C TYR A 10 17.66 -5.50 -5.23
N ASN A 11 18.18 -6.73 -5.24
CA ASN A 11 18.78 -7.33 -4.05
C ASN A 11 20.27 -7.01 -4.02
N GLU A 12 20.68 -6.13 -3.11
CA GLU A 12 22.06 -5.68 -2.99
C GLU A 12 23.04 -6.81 -2.59
N THR A 13 22.55 -7.80 -1.84
CA THR A 13 23.35 -8.96 -1.39
C THR A 13 23.68 -9.90 -2.54
N SER A 14 22.71 -10.19 -3.42
CA SER A 14 22.93 -11.05 -4.58
C SER A 14 23.42 -10.30 -5.81
N ASN A 15 23.26 -8.97 -5.86
CA ASN A 15 23.52 -8.12 -7.03
C ASN A 15 22.61 -8.42 -8.24
N TYR A 16 21.43 -8.99 -7.99
CA TYR A 16 20.44 -9.31 -9.02
C TYR A 16 19.08 -8.69 -8.68
N THR A 17 18.25 -8.49 -9.72
CA THR A 17 16.84 -8.16 -9.51
C THR A 17 16.06 -9.42 -9.18
N THR A 18 15.36 -9.40 -8.05
CA THR A 18 14.50 -10.48 -7.59
C THR A 18 13.03 -10.15 -7.88
N ILE A 19 12.27 -11.16 -8.27
CA ILE A 19 10.82 -11.08 -8.46
C ILE A 19 10.17 -12.12 -7.54
N GLU A 20 9.22 -11.68 -6.72
CA GLU A 20 8.49 -12.52 -5.79
C GLU A 20 6.99 -12.31 -5.97
N THR A 21 6.23 -13.40 -5.97
CA THR A 21 4.76 -13.36 -6.12
C THR A 21 4.10 -14.14 -4.99
N CYS A 22 3.09 -13.56 -4.37
CA CYS A 22 2.28 -14.25 -3.36
C CYS A 22 0.78 -13.92 -3.48
N GLU A 23 -0.06 -14.89 -3.09
CA GLU A 23 -1.48 -14.68 -2.81
C GLU A 23 -1.66 -14.26 -1.35
N CYS A 24 -1.19 -13.05 -1.05
CA CYS A 24 -0.96 -12.57 0.31
C CYS A 24 -1.74 -11.29 0.63
N GLY A 25 -2.54 -10.78 -0.32
CA GLY A 25 -3.38 -9.61 -0.13
C GLY A 25 -4.88 -9.94 -0.17
N VAL A 26 -5.71 -9.00 0.30
CA VAL A 26 -7.16 -9.06 0.18
C VAL A 26 -7.67 -7.69 -0.25
N TYR A 27 -8.49 -7.65 -1.30
CA TYR A 27 -9.12 -6.40 -1.73
C TYR A 27 -10.06 -5.85 -0.64
N GLY A 28 -10.07 -4.53 -0.49
CA GLY A 28 -11.04 -3.83 0.36
C GLY A 28 -12.47 -4.05 -0.09
N LEU A 29 -13.41 -4.03 0.85
CA LEU A 29 -14.83 -4.30 0.59
C LEU A 29 -15.45 -3.37 -0.46
N ALA A 30 -15.00 -2.12 -0.52
CA ALA A 30 -15.44 -1.12 -1.49
C ALA A 30 -14.42 -0.88 -2.61
N SER A 31 -13.33 -1.65 -2.66
CA SER A 31 -12.30 -1.50 -3.68
C SER A 31 -12.70 -2.21 -4.98
N PRO A 32 -12.44 -1.61 -6.15
CA PRO A 32 -12.59 -2.31 -7.43
C PRO A 32 -11.60 -3.50 -7.48
N VAL A 33 -12.06 -4.62 -8.03
CA VAL A 33 -11.21 -5.79 -8.28
C VAL A 33 -10.57 -5.60 -9.66
N ALA A 34 -9.41 -4.95 -9.69
CA ALA A 34 -8.68 -4.60 -10.90
C ALA A 34 -7.17 -4.63 -10.65
N ASN A 35 -6.39 -4.81 -11.73
CA ASN A 35 -4.94 -4.78 -11.67
C ASN A 35 -4.43 -3.35 -11.57
N ALA A 36 -3.36 -3.16 -10.79
CA ALA A 36 -2.59 -1.93 -10.70
C ALA A 36 -1.10 -2.25 -10.60
N MET A 37 -0.25 -1.38 -11.15
CA MET A 37 1.20 -1.55 -11.15
C MET A 37 1.88 -0.19 -11.09
N GLY A 38 2.95 -0.06 -10.31
CA GLY A 38 3.71 1.18 -10.26
C GLY A 38 4.86 1.10 -9.26
N VAL A 39 5.70 2.13 -9.26
CA VAL A 39 6.77 2.26 -8.26
C VAL A 39 6.15 2.44 -6.88
N VAL A 40 6.70 1.77 -5.87
CA VAL A 40 6.21 1.88 -4.50
C VAL A 40 6.68 3.18 -3.86
N GLY A 41 5.75 3.95 -3.31
CA GLY A 41 6.02 5.15 -2.52
C GLY A 41 5.56 4.97 -1.08
N ILE A 42 6.37 5.44 -0.12
CA ILE A 42 6.06 5.43 1.33
C ILE A 42 5.99 6.86 1.89
N PRO A 43 5.28 7.11 2.99
CA PRO A 43 5.32 8.40 3.68
C PRO A 43 6.74 8.79 4.12
N LYS A 44 7.13 10.06 3.99
CA LYS A 44 8.49 10.54 4.27
C LYS A 44 8.84 10.73 5.76
N ASN A 45 7.87 11.11 6.60
CA ASN A 45 8.15 11.68 7.93
C ASN A 45 8.34 10.63 9.05
N ASN A 46 8.84 9.42 8.73
CA ASN A 46 8.90 8.27 9.65
C ASN A 46 7.56 7.86 10.31
N ASN A 47 6.46 8.53 9.93
CA ASN A 47 5.09 8.15 10.24
C ASN A 47 4.50 7.52 8.98
N TYR A 48 4.56 6.19 8.90
CA TYR A 48 4.10 5.44 7.72
C TYR A 48 2.58 5.29 7.66
N GLN A 49 1.83 5.86 8.61
CA GLN A 49 0.39 5.71 8.69
C GLN A 49 -0.39 6.64 7.76
N ALA A 50 0.24 7.68 7.20
CA ALA A 50 -0.40 8.63 6.29
C ALA A 50 -1.75 9.17 6.81
N CYS A 51 -1.79 9.60 8.08
CA CYS A 51 -3.00 10.14 8.70
C CYS A 51 -3.13 11.66 8.53
N GLU A 52 -2.03 12.34 8.21
CA GLU A 52 -1.99 13.79 8.06
C GLU A 52 -2.35 14.19 6.63
N TYR A 53 -3.15 15.25 6.48
CA TYR A 53 -3.64 15.70 5.18
C TYR A 53 -2.50 16.08 4.22
N ASP A 54 -1.42 16.61 4.75
CA ASP A 54 -0.23 17.06 4.04
C ASP A 54 0.84 15.97 3.91
N THR A 55 0.54 14.71 4.26
CA THR A 55 1.47 13.58 4.08
C THR A 55 2.07 13.58 2.67
N GLU A 56 3.41 13.65 2.63
CA GLU A 56 4.20 13.51 1.42
C GLU A 56 4.73 12.08 1.27
N PHE A 57 4.83 11.62 0.03
CA PHE A 57 5.35 10.30 -0.31
C PHE A 57 6.72 10.42 -1.00
N THR A 58 7.54 9.39 -0.86
CA THR A 58 8.86 9.28 -1.51
C THR A 58 8.75 9.25 -3.04
N ASN A 59 7.64 8.73 -3.57
CA ASN A 59 7.35 8.72 -5.01
C ASN A 59 5.88 9.06 -5.24
N THR A 60 5.60 9.92 -6.22
CA THR A 60 4.24 10.29 -6.65
C THR A 60 4.12 10.38 -8.18
N LYS A 61 5.13 9.92 -8.92
CA LYS A 61 5.12 9.94 -10.39
C LYS A 61 4.31 8.75 -10.90
N LYS A 62 3.19 9.01 -11.59
CA LYS A 62 2.34 7.95 -12.14
C LYS A 62 3.09 7.06 -13.16
N PRO A 63 2.78 5.74 -13.20
CA PRO A 63 1.95 5.02 -12.23
C PRO A 63 2.76 4.67 -10.97
N TRP A 64 2.12 4.79 -9.80
CA TRP A 64 2.75 4.49 -8.50
C TRP A 64 1.74 3.90 -7.52
N ILE A 65 2.26 3.14 -6.54
CA ILE A 65 1.47 2.47 -5.51
C ILE A 65 1.87 3.02 -4.16
N ALA A 66 0.89 3.47 -3.36
CA ALA A 66 1.15 3.91 -2.00
C ALA A 66 1.22 2.70 -1.06
N LEU A 67 2.32 2.58 -0.31
CA LEU A 67 2.47 1.59 0.76
C LEU A 67 2.35 2.30 2.11
N ILE A 68 1.31 1.95 2.88
CA ILE A 68 0.91 2.65 4.10
C ILE A 68 0.74 1.66 5.25
N GLU A 69 1.23 2.02 6.42
CA GLU A 69 1.07 1.24 7.64
C GLU A 69 -0.35 1.38 8.21
N ARG A 70 -0.93 0.27 8.66
CA ARG A 70 -2.15 0.29 9.47
C ARG A 70 -1.90 1.00 10.80
N GLY A 71 -2.86 1.78 11.27
CA GLY A 71 -2.70 2.52 12.51
C GLY A 71 -3.93 3.30 12.93
N ASN A 72 -3.71 4.52 13.42
CA ASN A 72 -4.69 5.25 14.23
C ASN A 72 -5.83 5.90 13.42
N CYS A 73 -5.61 6.20 12.14
CA CYS A 73 -6.64 6.67 11.23
C CYS A 73 -7.27 5.53 10.42
N THR A 74 -8.45 5.81 9.87
CA THR A 74 -9.25 4.83 9.11
C THR A 74 -8.58 4.46 7.78
N PHE A 75 -8.96 3.30 7.23
CA PHE A 75 -8.54 2.89 5.89
C PHE A 75 -8.97 3.91 4.82
N SER A 76 -10.19 4.44 4.95
CA SER A 76 -10.72 5.44 4.01
C SER A 76 -9.90 6.73 4.00
N GLU A 77 -9.47 7.24 5.16
CA GLU A 77 -8.59 8.43 5.23
C GLU A 77 -7.25 8.19 4.53
N LYS A 78 -6.60 7.04 4.80
CA LYS A 78 -5.34 6.65 4.14
C LYS A 78 -5.49 6.57 2.63
N ILE A 79 -6.56 5.92 2.15
CA ILE A 79 -6.87 5.78 0.73
C ILE A 79 -7.12 7.14 0.08
N GLN A 80 -7.85 8.04 0.75
CA GLN A 80 -8.11 9.39 0.25
C GLN A 80 -6.83 10.22 0.14
N ILE A 81 -5.93 10.14 1.14
CA ILE A 81 -4.66 10.86 1.13
C ILE A 81 -3.78 10.39 -0.04
N ALA A 82 -3.63 9.07 -0.23
CA ALA A 82 -2.91 8.52 -1.38
C ALA A 82 -3.56 8.88 -2.72
N GLY A 83 -4.90 8.81 -2.80
CA GLY A 83 -5.67 9.19 -3.99
C GLY A 83 -5.49 10.65 -4.39
N ARG A 84 -5.45 11.58 -3.42
CA ARG A 84 -5.12 13.01 -3.66
C ARG A 84 -3.71 13.22 -4.21
N ARG A 85 -2.79 12.31 -3.88
CA ARG A 85 -1.44 12.24 -4.44
C ARG A 85 -1.36 11.40 -5.71
N ASN A 86 -2.51 11.08 -6.30
CA ASN A 86 -2.60 10.44 -7.60
C ASN A 86 -2.06 8.98 -7.61
N ALA A 87 -2.14 8.28 -6.49
CA ALA A 87 -1.81 6.85 -6.41
C ALA A 87 -2.74 6.02 -7.30
N ASP A 88 -2.17 5.03 -7.98
CA ASP A 88 -2.90 4.08 -8.82
C ASP A 88 -3.54 2.96 -7.99
N ALA A 89 -2.85 2.55 -6.91
CA ALA A 89 -3.36 1.67 -5.87
C ALA A 89 -2.78 2.01 -4.51
N VAL A 90 -3.42 1.48 -3.46
CA VAL A 90 -3.00 1.64 -2.06
C VAL A 90 -2.89 0.26 -1.43
N VAL A 91 -1.72 -0.05 -0.89
CA VAL A 91 -1.44 -1.26 -0.11
C VAL A 91 -1.32 -0.86 1.35
N ILE A 92 -2.17 -1.43 2.20
CA ILE A 92 -2.14 -1.20 3.65
C ILE A 92 -1.65 -2.47 4.33
N TYR A 93 -0.45 -2.41 4.91
CA TYR A 93 0.13 -3.54 5.63
C TYR A 93 -0.16 -3.46 7.13
N ASN A 94 -0.31 -4.61 7.77
CA ASN A 94 -0.50 -4.66 9.21
C ASN A 94 0.82 -4.45 9.97
N ALA A 95 0.75 -3.97 11.21
CA ALA A 95 1.92 -3.80 12.07
C ALA A 95 2.61 -5.16 12.34
N PRO A 96 3.95 -5.20 12.51
CA PRO A 96 4.73 -6.43 12.65
C PRO A 96 4.23 -7.40 13.73
N GLU A 97 3.62 -6.85 14.79
CA GLU A 97 3.13 -7.60 15.95
C GLU A 97 1.88 -8.45 15.68
N THR A 98 1.22 -8.26 14.52
CA THR A 98 -0.04 -8.95 14.18
C THR A 98 0.16 -10.23 13.35
N GLY A 99 1.40 -10.61 13.05
CA GLY A 99 1.73 -11.79 12.26
C GLY A 99 1.23 -11.73 10.81
N ASN A 100 1.16 -12.88 10.15
CA ASN A 100 0.80 -12.99 8.72
C ASN A 100 -0.72 -12.96 8.45
N GLN A 101 -1.54 -12.53 9.41
CA GLN A 101 -2.98 -12.49 9.23
C GLN A 101 -3.38 -11.29 8.36
N THR A 102 -4.01 -11.56 7.22
CA THR A 102 -4.64 -10.51 6.41
C THR A 102 -6.07 -10.28 6.87
N ILE A 103 -6.34 -9.05 7.30
CA ILE A 103 -7.68 -8.63 7.75
C ILE A 103 -8.28 -7.80 6.62
N GLN A 104 -9.46 -8.20 6.16
CA GLN A 104 -10.16 -7.47 5.12
C GLN A 104 -10.47 -6.04 5.56
N MET A 105 -10.12 -5.06 4.74
CA MET A 105 -10.42 -3.66 5.05
C MET A 105 -11.87 -3.31 4.70
N ALA A 106 -12.57 -2.70 5.65
CA ALA A 106 -13.80 -1.97 5.38
C ALA A 106 -13.45 -0.53 5.05
N ASN A 107 -13.51 -0.20 3.76
CA ASN A 107 -13.14 1.11 3.20
C ASN A 107 -14.35 1.80 2.55
N PHE A 108 -15.50 1.70 3.20
CA PHE A 108 -16.66 2.49 2.81
C PHE A 108 -16.28 3.97 3.03
N GLY A 109 -16.20 4.72 1.94
CA GLY A 109 -15.94 6.15 2.02
C GLY A 109 -16.96 6.82 2.93
N LYS A 110 -16.54 7.87 3.63
CA LYS A 110 -17.48 8.85 4.16
C LYS A 110 -17.68 9.94 3.11
#